data_AF-A0A960PFM4-F1
#
_entry.id   AF-A0A960PFM4-F1
#
_cell.length_a   1.000
_cell.length_b   1.000
_cell.length_c   1.000
_cell.angle_alpha   90.00
_cell.angle_beta   90.00
_cell.angle_gamma   90.00
#
_symmetry.space_group_name_H-M   'P 1'
#
loop_
_entity.id
_entity.type
_entity.pdbx_description
1 polymer ?
#
loop_
_entity_poly.entity_id
_entity_poly.type
_entity_poly.pdbx_seq_one_letter_code
_entity_poly.pdbx_strand_id
1 'polypeptide(L)'
;MEKRLKILEIYAVVSIAVLGVLVFTGFTNSQQKFTEIDVERLNVREKNGQLLMVVANSDRMPDPIINGKKWKTERPAGMLFYNGLGDENGGLVFGAVEGGGKYGAYQGFSFDKHKQAQAMALVYNDHSGKYRAGLQIWDRPEIPLSDILT
;
A
#
# COMPACT_ATOMS: atom_id res chain seq x y z
N MET A 1 60.82 -24.83 2.57
CA MET A 1 60.04 -23.69 2.06
C MET A 1 58.83 -24.16 1.23
N GLU A 2 59.01 -25.11 0.30
CA GLU A 2 57.95 -25.67 -0.55
C GLU A 2 56.71 -26.24 0.17
N LYS A 3 56.87 -26.96 1.29
CA LYS A 3 55.72 -27.48 2.06
C LYS A 3 54.79 -26.38 2.57
N ARG A 4 55.34 -25.23 2.99
CA ARG A 4 54.53 -24.08 3.46
C ARG A 4 53.80 -23.42 2.28
N LEU A 5 54.43 -23.39 1.10
CA LEU A 5 53.83 -22.86 -0.12
C LEU A 5 52.63 -23.74 -0.58
N LYS A 6 52.80 -25.06 -0.62
CA LYS A 6 51.73 -26.01 -0.95
C LYS A 6 50.55 -25.92 0.01
N ILE A 7 50.82 -25.75 1.31
CA ILE A 7 49.78 -25.56 2.32
C ILE A 7 49.01 -24.26 2.03
N LEU A 8 49.70 -23.16 1.71
CA LEU A 8 49.06 -21.87 1.41
C LEU A 8 48.22 -21.90 0.13
N GLU A 9 48.69 -22.58 -0.93
CA GLU A 9 47.92 -22.79 -2.16
C GLU A 9 46.63 -23.56 -1.90
N ILE A 10 46.70 -24.64 -1.11
CA ILE A 10 45.51 -25.41 -0.71
C ILE A 10 44.55 -24.52 0.08
N TYR A 11 45.05 -23.71 1.03
CA TYR A 11 44.21 -22.77 1.77
C TYR A 11 43.53 -21.77 0.83
N ALA A 12 44.26 -21.17 -0.13
CA ALA A 12 43.69 -20.20 -1.06
C ALA A 12 42.60 -20.82 -1.95
N VAL A 13 42.83 -22.01 -2.50
CA VAL A 13 41.84 -22.73 -3.32
C VAL A 13 40.60 -23.09 -2.51
N VAL A 14 40.79 -23.58 -1.28
CA VAL A 14 39.67 -23.91 -0.37
C VAL A 14 38.91 -22.64 0.01
N SER A 15 39.58 -21.55 0.36
CA SER A 15 38.94 -20.28 0.68
C SER A 15 38.14 -19.71 -0.49
N ILE A 16 38.67 -19.78 -1.72
CA ILE A 16 37.96 -19.36 -2.93
C ILE A 16 36.76 -20.26 -3.20
N ALA A 17 36.89 -21.57 -3.04
CA ALA A 17 35.77 -22.50 -3.19
C ALA A 17 34.66 -22.22 -2.18
N VAL A 18 35.01 -21.99 -0.91
CA VAL A 18 34.05 -21.63 0.15
C VAL A 18 33.37 -20.29 -0.13
N LEU A 19 34.14 -19.26 -0.52
CA LEU A 19 33.59 -17.97 -0.92
C LEU A 19 32.65 -18.10 -2.13
N GLY A 20 33.04 -18.90 -3.13
CA GLY A 20 32.22 -19.19 -4.30
C GLY A 20 30.88 -19.80 -3.89
N VAL A 21 30.89 -20.84 -3.05
CA VAL A 21 29.66 -21.47 -2.55
C VAL A 21 28.79 -20.46 -1.80
N LEU A 22 29.36 -19.65 -0.91
CA LEU A 22 28.61 -18.63 -0.15
C LEU A 22 27.97 -17.57 -1.04
N VAL A 23 28.66 -17.13 -2.09
CA VAL A 23 28.12 -16.18 -3.07
C VAL A 23 26.97 -16.83 -3.85
N PHE A 24 27.11 -18.08 -4.31
CA PHE A 24 26.07 -18.75 -5.10
C PHE A 24 24.85 -19.19 -4.29
N THR A 25 24.98 -19.49 -2.99
CA THR A 25 23.84 -19.87 -2.14
C THR A 25 23.09 -18.66 -1.57
N GLY A 26 23.70 -17.47 -1.55
CA GLY A 26 23.07 -16.25 -1.05
C GLY A 26 21.95 -15.68 -1.94
N PHE A 27 21.94 -16.01 -3.23
CA PHE A 27 20.98 -15.45 -4.22
C PHE A 27 19.80 -16.38 -4.51
N THR A 28 19.25 -17.04 -3.50
CA THR A 28 18.02 -17.84 -3.71
C THR A 28 16.80 -16.92 -3.72
N ASN A 29 16.14 -16.83 -4.88
CA ASN A 29 14.94 -16.03 -5.06
C ASN A 29 13.72 -16.82 -4.56
N SER A 30 13.68 -17.08 -3.26
CA SER A 30 12.59 -17.82 -2.62
C SER A 30 11.44 -16.86 -2.26
N GLN A 31 10.20 -17.31 -2.50
CA GLN A 31 9.03 -16.59 -2.02
C GLN A 31 9.06 -16.57 -0.49
N GLN A 32 9.13 -15.37 0.10
CA GLN A 32 9.00 -15.21 1.53
C GLN A 32 7.58 -15.57 1.95
N LYS A 33 7.45 -16.45 2.95
CA LYS A 33 6.18 -16.81 3.56
C LYS A 33 6.18 -16.26 4.97
N PHE A 34 5.13 -15.55 5.31
CA PHE A 34 4.90 -15.03 6.65
C PHE A 34 3.65 -15.70 7.21
N THR A 35 3.71 -16.10 8.47
CA THR A 35 2.49 -16.48 9.21
C THR A 35 1.69 -15.22 9.56
N GLU A 36 2.40 -14.15 9.95
CA GLU A 36 1.84 -12.88 10.35
C GLU A 36 2.85 -11.77 10.04
N ILE A 37 2.33 -10.56 9.75
CA ILE A 37 3.12 -9.35 9.58
C ILE A 37 2.47 -8.23 10.41
N ASP A 38 3.28 -7.56 11.23
CA ASP A 38 2.87 -6.39 12.00
C ASP A 38 3.62 -5.17 11.45
N VAL A 39 2.89 -4.33 10.72
CA VAL A 39 3.44 -3.18 9.99
C VAL A 39 2.45 -2.02 10.00
N GLU A 40 2.98 -0.79 10.06
CA GLU A 40 2.15 0.41 9.91
C GLU A 40 1.64 0.59 8.47
N ARG A 41 2.37 0.05 7.49
CA ARG A 41 2.06 0.15 6.06
C ARG A 41 2.60 -1.03 5.25
N LEU A 42 1.73 -1.59 4.41
CA LEU A 42 2.05 -2.56 3.36
C LEU A 42 1.86 -1.90 1.98
N ASN A 43 2.84 -2.06 1.09
CA ASN A 43 2.74 -1.63 -0.30
C ASN A 43 2.83 -2.85 -1.22
N VAL A 44 1.93 -2.97 -2.18
CA VAL A 44 2.05 -3.89 -3.32
C VAL A 44 2.37 -3.08 -4.56
N ARG A 45 3.39 -3.52 -5.31
CA ARG A 45 3.93 -2.79 -6.46
C ARG A 45 4.09 -3.71 -7.66
N GLU A 46 3.95 -3.12 -8.85
CA GLU A 46 4.37 -3.72 -10.11
C GLU A 46 5.89 -3.92 -10.17
N LYS A 47 6.35 -4.74 -11.13
CA LYS A 47 7.79 -4.95 -11.39
C LYS A 47 8.55 -3.66 -11.67
N ASN A 48 7.90 -2.67 -12.29
CA ASN A 48 8.47 -1.37 -12.60
C ASN A 48 8.46 -0.39 -11.39
N GLY A 49 7.95 -0.82 -10.23
CA GLY A 49 7.86 -0.03 -9.00
C GLY A 49 6.56 0.77 -8.82
N GLN A 50 5.67 0.79 -9.82
CA GLN A 50 4.36 1.44 -9.74
C GLN A 50 3.54 0.85 -8.59
N LEU A 51 2.89 1.70 -7.81
CA LEU A 51 2.06 1.28 -6.69
C LEU A 51 0.72 0.73 -7.20
N LEU A 52 0.33 -0.45 -6.72
CA LEU A 52 -0.94 -1.10 -7.06
C LEU A 52 -1.94 -1.04 -5.91
N MET A 53 -1.43 -1.25 -4.70
CA MET A 53 -2.24 -1.28 -3.49
C MET A 53 -1.42 -0.81 -2.29
N VAL A 54 -2.10 -0.13 -1.38
CA VAL A 54 -1.55 0.24 -0.08
C VAL A 54 -2.53 -0.21 0.99
N VAL A 55 -2.03 -0.80 2.08
CA VAL A 55 -2.76 -0.92 3.35
C VAL A 55 -1.98 -0.12 4.39
N ALA A 56 -2.63 0.80 5.10
CA ALA A 56 -1.93 1.65 6.07
C ALA A 56 -2.83 2.13 7.20
N ASN A 57 -2.21 2.48 8.33
CA ASN A 57 -2.86 3.26 9.39
C ASN A 57 -3.09 4.73 8.96
N SER A 58 -3.81 5.51 9.78
CA SER A 58 -4.14 6.91 9.49
C SER A 58 -2.93 7.79 9.20
N ASP A 59 -1.80 7.51 9.84
CA ASP A 59 -0.60 8.35 9.79
C ASP A 59 0.30 8.03 8.60
N ARG A 60 0.12 6.86 7.98
CA ARG A 60 0.92 6.36 6.85
C ARG A 60 0.14 6.25 5.55
N MET A 61 -1.13 6.64 5.53
CA MET A 61 -1.90 6.72 4.30
C MET A 61 -1.26 7.69 3.30
N PRO A 62 -1.23 7.35 2.00
CA PRO A 62 -0.69 8.26 1.00
C PRO A 62 -1.64 9.44 0.78
N ASP A 63 -1.04 10.61 0.56
CA ASP A 63 -1.75 11.80 0.11
C ASP A 63 -2.44 11.51 -1.24
N PRO A 64 -3.71 11.90 -1.42
CA PRO A 64 -4.36 11.87 -2.72
C PRO A 64 -3.58 12.68 -3.76
N ILE A 65 -3.44 12.12 -4.94
CA ILE A 65 -2.81 12.77 -6.09
C ILE A 65 -3.93 13.24 -7.01
N ILE A 66 -4.03 14.55 -7.19
CA ILE A 66 -5.02 15.17 -8.08
C ILE A 66 -4.22 16.00 -9.09
N ASN A 67 -4.25 15.59 -10.36
CA ASN A 67 -3.46 16.16 -11.48
C ASN A 67 -1.95 16.19 -11.24
N GLY A 68 -1.41 15.09 -10.72
CA GLY A 68 0.02 15.00 -10.41
C GLY A 68 0.46 15.82 -9.19
N LYS A 69 -0.44 16.57 -8.55
CA LYS A 69 -0.16 17.30 -7.31
C LYS A 69 -0.67 16.51 -6.11
N LYS A 70 0.18 16.38 -5.09
CA LYS A 70 -0.19 15.77 -3.80
C LYS A 70 -0.95 16.78 -2.96
N TRP A 71 -2.08 16.35 -2.39
CA TRP A 71 -2.88 17.14 -1.47
C TRP A 71 -2.83 16.50 -0.08
N LYS A 72 -2.32 17.23 0.90
CA LYS A 72 -2.32 16.74 2.28
C LYS A 72 -3.75 16.73 2.81
N THR A 73 -4.20 15.57 3.23
CA THR A 73 -5.46 15.38 3.93
C THR A 73 -5.27 14.32 4.99
N GLU A 74 -5.96 14.46 6.11
CA GLU A 74 -6.12 13.35 7.03
C GLU A 74 -6.98 12.28 6.34
N ARG A 75 -6.50 11.03 6.37
CA ARG A 75 -7.24 9.88 5.85
C ARG A 75 -7.38 8.85 6.95
N PRO A 76 -8.54 8.19 7.04
CA PRO A 76 -8.70 7.07 7.94
C PRO A 76 -7.78 5.91 7.53
N ALA A 77 -7.52 5.00 8.46
CA ALA A 77 -6.85 3.75 8.14
C ALA A 77 -7.66 2.96 7.09
N GLY A 78 -6.95 2.25 6.22
CA GLY A 78 -7.62 1.56 5.12
C GLY A 78 -6.69 0.96 4.09
N MET A 79 -7.30 0.59 2.97
CA MET A 79 -6.67 0.04 1.79
C MET A 79 -7.02 0.89 0.57
N LEU A 80 -6.03 1.28 -0.23
CA LEU A 80 -6.24 2.02 -1.47
C LEU A 80 -5.77 1.21 -2.66
N PHE A 81 -6.48 1.35 -3.77
CA PHE A 81 -6.16 0.72 -5.04
C PHE A 81 -5.73 1.77 -6.07
N TYR A 82 -4.85 1.35 -6.96
CA TYR A 82 -4.32 2.16 -8.05
C TYR A 82 -4.53 1.43 -9.37
N ASN A 83 -4.85 2.19 -10.42
CA ASN A 83 -4.99 1.65 -11.77
C ASN A 83 -3.62 1.53 -12.47
N GLY A 84 -3.60 0.93 -13.67
CA GLY A 84 -2.38 0.76 -14.47
C GLY A 84 -1.71 2.05 -14.95
N LEU A 85 -2.35 3.22 -14.75
CA LEU A 85 -1.77 4.54 -15.02
C LEU A 85 -1.14 5.17 -13.77
N GLY A 86 -1.36 4.56 -12.59
CA GLY A 86 -0.82 5.01 -11.31
C GLY A 86 -1.73 5.98 -10.56
N ASP A 87 -2.97 6.17 -11.02
CA ASP A 87 -3.97 6.96 -10.32
C ASP A 87 -4.73 6.09 -9.31
N GLU A 88 -5.06 6.66 -8.15
CA GLU A 88 -5.98 6.03 -7.19
C GLU A 88 -7.34 5.78 -7.87
N ASN A 89 -7.92 4.60 -7.68
CA ASN A 89 -9.19 4.22 -8.29
C ASN A 89 -10.23 3.70 -7.29
N GLY A 90 -10.08 4.09 -6.03
CA GLY A 90 -10.95 3.71 -4.92
C GLY A 90 -10.20 3.04 -3.78
N GLY A 91 -10.96 2.61 -2.78
CA GLY A 91 -10.39 2.06 -1.56
C GLY A 91 -11.41 1.57 -0.56
N LEU A 92 -10.90 0.87 0.45
CA LEU A 92 -11.61 0.43 1.64
C LEU A 92 -11.16 1.30 2.81
N VAL A 93 -12.12 1.91 3.51
CA VAL A 93 -11.84 2.70 4.71
C VAL A 93 -12.72 2.21 5.84
N PHE A 94 -12.13 2.08 7.02
CA PHE A 94 -12.83 1.65 8.23
C PHE A 94 -12.35 2.48 9.40
N GLY A 95 -13.27 2.84 10.27
CA GLY A 95 -12.89 3.35 11.57
C GLY A 95 -14.07 3.76 12.41
N ALA A 96 -13.72 4.19 13.62
CA ALA A 96 -14.65 4.71 14.58
C ALA A 96 -13.95 5.76 15.44
N VAL A 97 -14.74 6.68 15.97
CA VAL A 97 -14.32 7.70 16.94
C VAL A 97 -15.34 7.72 18.06
N GLU A 98 -14.89 7.89 19.30
CA GLU A 98 -15.76 7.98 20.47
C GLU A 98 -15.33 9.15 21.35
N GLY A 99 -16.30 9.86 21.93
CA GLY A 99 -16.04 10.98 22.82
C GLY A 99 -17.32 11.55 23.42
N GLY A 100 -17.26 11.94 24.70
CA GLY A 100 -18.38 12.62 25.39
C GLY A 100 -19.67 11.80 25.43
N GLY A 101 -19.56 10.46 25.55
CA GLY A 101 -20.71 9.54 25.58
C GLY A 101 -21.38 9.32 24.21
N LYS A 102 -20.72 9.73 23.12
CA LYS A 102 -21.17 9.53 21.74
C LYS A 102 -20.11 8.79 20.93
N TYR A 103 -20.54 8.09 19.90
CA TYR A 103 -19.67 7.40 18.97
C TYR A 103 -20.05 7.69 17.52
N GLY A 104 -19.06 7.66 16.64
CA GLY A 104 -19.21 7.63 15.19
C GLY A 104 -18.48 6.42 14.64
N ALA A 105 -19.11 5.65 13.76
CA ALA A 105 -18.47 4.54 13.05
C ALA A 105 -18.71 4.70 11.55
N TYR A 106 -17.66 4.54 10.76
CA TYR A 106 -17.72 4.65 9.30
C TYR A 106 -17.01 3.47 8.65
N GLN A 107 -17.61 2.99 7.57
CA GLN A 107 -17.02 1.98 6.69
C GLN A 107 -17.41 2.33 5.26
N GLY A 108 -16.46 2.22 4.34
CA GLY A 108 -16.66 2.57 2.96
C GLY A 108 -15.86 1.69 2.04
N PHE A 109 -16.48 1.18 0.99
CA PHE A 109 -15.79 0.66 -0.19
C PHE A 109 -16.14 1.55 -1.37
N SER A 110 -15.16 2.32 -1.84
CA SER A 110 -15.30 3.30 -2.91
C SER A 110 -14.73 2.81 -4.23
N PHE A 111 -15.34 3.28 -5.33
CA PHE A 111 -14.81 3.16 -6.67
C PHE A 111 -14.77 4.55 -7.29
N ASP A 112 -13.59 4.98 -7.71
CA ASP A 112 -13.41 6.29 -8.32
C ASP A 112 -13.59 6.22 -9.83
N LYS A 113 -14.20 7.26 -10.39
CA LYS A 113 -14.29 7.41 -11.85
C LYS A 113 -12.92 7.83 -12.37
N HIS A 114 -12.57 7.39 -13.59
CA HIS A 114 -11.29 7.73 -14.19
C HIS A 114 -11.06 9.26 -14.20
N LYS A 115 -9.99 9.72 -13.52
CA LYS A 115 -9.60 11.13 -13.36
C LYS A 115 -10.67 12.03 -12.73
N GLN A 116 -11.62 11.45 -12.00
CA GLN A 116 -12.74 12.15 -11.38
C GLN A 116 -12.96 11.65 -9.96
N ALA A 117 -13.90 12.28 -9.25
CA ALA A 117 -14.31 11.83 -7.92
C ALA A 117 -15.02 10.47 -7.96
N GLN A 118 -15.34 9.99 -6.76
CA GLN A 118 -16.06 8.75 -6.50
C GLN A 118 -17.34 8.60 -7.35
N ALA A 119 -17.45 7.47 -8.04
CA ALA A 119 -18.59 7.09 -8.88
C ALA A 119 -19.63 6.29 -8.10
N MET A 120 -19.18 5.38 -7.24
CA MET A 120 -20.04 4.54 -6.43
C MET A 120 -19.37 4.09 -5.13
N ALA A 121 -20.19 3.69 -4.16
CA ALA A 121 -19.74 3.20 -2.87
C ALA A 121 -20.70 2.22 -2.21
N LEU A 122 -20.17 1.25 -1.48
CA LEU A 122 -20.88 0.66 -0.35
C LEU A 122 -20.50 1.43 0.90
N VAL A 123 -21.50 1.94 1.64
CA VAL A 123 -21.23 2.71 2.85
C VAL A 123 -21.97 2.15 4.06
N TYR A 124 -21.37 2.34 5.21
CA TYR A 124 -21.99 2.29 6.53
C TYR A 124 -21.53 3.51 7.31
N ASN A 125 -22.46 4.25 7.90
CA ASN A 125 -22.18 5.38 8.78
C ASN A 125 -23.15 5.33 9.95
N ASP A 126 -22.64 5.27 11.17
CA ASP A 126 -23.45 5.30 12.40
C ASP A 126 -22.97 6.46 13.28
N HIS A 127 -23.93 7.23 13.77
CA HIS A 127 -23.71 8.31 14.72
C HIS A 127 -24.64 8.09 15.91
N SER A 128 -24.14 7.41 16.93
CA SER A 128 -24.86 7.14 18.18
C SER A 128 -26.30 6.62 17.98
N GLY A 129 -26.44 5.56 17.18
CA GLY A 129 -27.70 4.85 16.96
C GLY A 129 -28.52 5.40 15.78
N LYS A 130 -28.10 6.52 15.17
CA LYS A 130 -28.61 6.96 13.86
C LYS A 130 -27.63 6.49 12.78
N TYR A 131 -28.00 5.45 12.06
CA TYR A 131 -27.14 4.87 11.04
C TYR A 131 -27.75 4.92 9.63
N ARG A 132 -26.86 4.93 8.63
CA ARG A 132 -27.14 4.77 7.21
C ARG A 132 -26.21 3.69 6.66
N ALA A 133 -26.81 2.72 5.98
CA ALA A 133 -26.06 1.72 5.22
C ALA A 133 -26.66 1.58 3.82
N GLY A 134 -25.82 1.29 2.83
CA GLY A 134 -26.30 0.94 1.49
C GLY A 134 -25.33 1.28 0.36
N LEU A 135 -25.80 1.02 -0.85
CA LEU A 135 -25.14 1.40 -2.10
C LEU A 135 -25.43 2.88 -2.40
N GLN A 136 -24.39 3.65 -2.66
CA GLN A 136 -24.47 5.01 -3.18
C GLN A 136 -23.88 5.05 -4.59
N ILE A 137 -24.58 5.74 -5.48
CA ILE A 137 -24.16 5.99 -6.86
C ILE A 137 -24.26 7.49 -7.07
N TRP A 138 -23.19 8.12 -7.55
CA TRP A 138 -23.18 9.53 -7.87
C TRP A 138 -23.22 9.71 -9.38
N ASP A 139 -24.24 10.43 -9.85
CA ASP A 139 -24.24 10.99 -11.19
C ASP A 139 -23.42 12.28 -11.17
N ARG A 140 -22.18 12.21 -11.66
CA ARG A 140 -21.23 13.33 -11.67
C ARG A 140 -21.03 13.83 -13.10
N PRO A 141 -21.06 15.15 -13.34
CA PRO A 141 -20.71 15.72 -14.64
C PRO A 141 -19.27 15.36 -15.01
N GLU A 142 -18.96 15.33 -16.31
CA GLU A 142 -17.64 14.91 -16.81
C GLU A 142 -16.50 15.91 -16.58
N ILE A 143 -16.74 16.94 -15.76
CA ILE A 143 -15.75 17.95 -15.43
C ILE A 143 -14.66 17.29 -14.57
N PRO A 144 -13.39 17.30 -15.01
CA PRO A 144 -12.28 16.77 -14.23
C PRO A 144 -12.19 17.46 -12.86
N LEU A 145 -11.74 16.71 -11.84
CA LEU A 145 -11.61 17.26 -10.48
C LEU A 145 -10.63 18.44 -10.41
N SER A 146 -9.70 18.52 -11.39
CA SER A 146 -8.79 19.65 -11.61
C SER A 146 -9.47 21.00 -11.70
N ASP A 147 -10.61 21.04 -12.36
CA ASP A 147 -11.22 22.30 -12.79
C ASP A 147 -12.14 22.85 -11.69
N ILE A 148 -12.35 22.08 -10.62
CA ILE A 148 -13.24 22.39 -9.50
C ILE A 148 -12.42 22.78 -8.25
N LEU A 149 -11.28 22.14 -8.02
CA LEU A 149 -10.41 22.43 -6.87
C LEU A 149 -9.43 23.55 -7.23
N THR A 150 -9.87 24.81 -7.11
CA THR A 150 -9.02 26.02 -7.25
C THR A 150 -8.30 26.35 -5.95
#